data_AF-A0A822J4Q3-F1
#
_entry.id   AF-A0A822J4Q3-F1
#
_cell.length_a   1.000
_cell.length_b   1.000
_cell.length_c   1.000
_cell.angle_alpha   90.00
_cell.angle_beta   90.00
_cell.angle_gamma   90.00
#
_symmetry.space_group_name_H-M   'P 1'
#
loop_
_entity.id
_entity.type
_entity.pdbx_description
1 polymer ?
#
loop_
_entity_poly.entity_id
_entity_poly.type
_entity_poly.pdbx_seq_one_letter_code
_entity_poly.pdbx_strand_id
1 'polypeptide(L)' 'MEITIGKCGIACGLCKNFNNGCLGCERENISRNECIIFNCAENKNIEYCLKCDDFPCKLMRGLSRAYCPVFTSIKLNL' A
#
# COMPACT_ATOMS: atom_id res chain seq x y z
N MET A 1 -2.34 20.79 0.43
CA MET A 1 -3.03 19.80 -0.41
C MET A 1 -2.85 18.46 0.27
N GLU A 2 -3.95 17.84 0.68
CA GLU A 2 -3.91 16.54 1.34
C GLU A 2 -3.81 15.45 0.26
N ILE A 3 -2.78 14.61 0.32
CA ILE A 3 -2.56 13.53 -0.66
C ILE A 3 -3.30 12.30 -0.16
N THR A 4 -4.11 11.66 -1.02
CA THR A 4 -4.75 10.38 -0.67
C THR A 4 -3.68 9.30 -0.48
N ILE A 5 -3.65 8.69 0.71
CA ILE A 5 -2.76 7.59 1.05
C ILE A 5 -3.62 6.33 1.20
N GLY A 6 -3.23 5.23 0.55
CA GLY A 6 -3.86 3.94 0.75
C GLY A 6 -3.42 3.30 2.07
N LYS A 7 -4.18 2.32 2.59
CA LYS A 7 -3.84 1.63 3.86
C LYS A 7 -2.42 1.04 3.88
N CYS A 8 -1.86 0.67 2.73
CA CYS A 8 -0.49 0.18 2.60
C CYS A 8 0.61 1.26 2.77
N GLY A 9 0.24 2.55 2.83
CA GLY A 9 1.16 3.68 2.91
C GLY A 9 1.58 4.27 1.55
N ILE A 10 1.03 3.77 0.43
CA ILE A 10 1.29 4.34 -0.90
C ILE A 10 0.49 5.63 -1.09
N ALA A 11 1.14 6.67 -1.62
CA ALA A 11 0.51 7.94 -2.02
C ALA A 11 -0.35 7.77 -3.28
N CYS A 12 -1.51 7.12 -3.16
CA CYS A 12 -2.46 6.87 -4.24
C CYS A 12 -2.86 8.14 -5.01
N GLY A 13 -2.92 9.30 -4.34
CA GLY A 13 -3.26 10.58 -4.96
C GLY A 13 -2.28 11.04 -6.06
N LEU A 14 -1.08 10.46 -6.14
CA LEU A 14 -0.12 10.71 -7.21
C LEU A 14 -0.24 9.74 -8.40
N CYS A 15 -1.07 8.70 -8.29
CA CYS A 15 -1.24 7.70 -9.33
C CYS A 15 -2.19 8.20 -10.43
N LYS A 16 -1.75 8.13 -11.70
CA LYS A 16 -2.56 8.53 -12.87
C LYS A 16 -3.88 7.76 -13.04
N ASN A 17 -3.99 6.58 -12.44
CA ASN A 17 -5.19 5.74 -12.51
C ASN A 17 -6.14 6.00 -11.33
N PHE A 18 -5.72 6.72 -10.29
CA PHE A 18 -6.59 7.06 -9.18
C PHE A 18 -7.73 7.98 -9.66
N ASN A 19 -8.98 7.60 -9.38
CA ASN A 19 -10.20 8.18 -9.97
C ASN A 19 -10.31 8.07 -11.50
N ASN A 20 -9.47 7.25 -12.14
CA ASN A 20 -9.50 6.95 -13.56
C ASN A 20 -9.29 5.43 -13.79
N GLY A 21 -10.33 4.65 -13.48
CA GLY A 21 -10.30 3.19 -13.53
C GLY A 21 -9.87 2.52 -12.22
N CYS A 22 -9.27 3.24 -11.27
CA CYS A 22 -9.15 2.82 -9.88
C CYS A 22 -10.03 3.68 -8.97
N LEU A 23 -10.92 3.06 -8.21
CA LEU A 23 -11.82 3.75 -7.27
C LEU A 23 -11.12 4.15 -5.97
N GLY A 24 -9.89 3.72 -5.76
CA GLY A 24 -9.12 4.01 -4.56
C GLY A 24 -9.29 2.97 -3.47
N CYS A 25 -8.29 2.92 -2.58
CA CYS A 25 -8.12 1.87 -1.57
C CYS A 25 -9.40 1.55 -0.79
N GLU A 26 -10.07 2.56 -0.25
CA GLU A 26 -11.29 2.37 0.55
C GLU A 26 -12.44 1.78 -0.28
N ARG A 27 -12.78 2.42 -1.41
CA ARG A 27 -13.93 2.00 -2.23
C ARG A 27 -13.73 0.65 -2.91
N GLU A 28 -12.51 0.35 -3.37
CA GLU A 28 -12.17 -0.94 -3.96
C GLU A 28 -12.36 -2.07 -2.96
N ASN A 29 -11.95 -1.87 -1.69
CA ASN A 29 -11.94 -2.93 -0.70
C ASN A 29 -13.24 -3.08 0.08
N ILE A 30 -14.12 -2.06 0.15
CA ILE A 30 -15.48 -2.22 0.68
C ILE A 30 -16.28 -3.26 -0.12
N SER A 31 -16.10 -3.29 -1.45
CA SER A 31 -16.89 -4.16 -2.33
C SER A 31 -16.31 -5.56 -2.53
N ARG A 32 -14.97 -5.70 -2.45
CA ARG A 32 -14.27 -6.96 -2.76
C ARG A 32 -13.62 -7.63 -1.54
N ASN A 33 -13.18 -6.85 -0.57
CA ASN A 33 -12.51 -7.32 0.65
C ASN A 33 -11.27 -8.23 0.41
N GLU A 34 -10.57 -8.06 -0.72
CA GLU A 34 -9.49 -8.95 -1.15
C GLU A 34 -8.10 -8.53 -0.63
N CYS A 35 -7.90 -7.25 -0.33
CA CYS A 35 -6.58 -6.76 0.08
C CYS A 35 -6.28 -7.11 1.55
N ILE A 36 -5.41 -8.09 1.76
CA ILE A 36 -4.94 -8.49 3.09
C ILE A 36 -4.32 -7.35 3.92
N ILE A 37 -3.72 -6.34 3.27
CA ILE A 37 -3.13 -5.18 3.95
C ILE A 37 -4.22 -4.21 4.42
N PHE A 38 -5.24 -4.00 3.59
CA PHE A 38 -6.41 -3.20 3.96
C PHE A 38 -7.06 -3.79 5.21
N ASN A 39 -7.37 -5.09 5.18
CA ASN A 39 -8.01 -5.79 6.28
C ASN A 39 -7.16 -5.78 7.55
N CYS A 40 -5.83 -5.91 7.41
CA CYS A 40 -4.92 -5.78 8.55
C CYS A 40 -4.95 -4.39 9.18
N ALA A 41 -5.01 -3.32 8.37
CA ALA A 41 -5.07 -1.95 8.86
C ALA A 41 -6.41 -1.66 9.57
N GLU A 42 -7.52 -2.11 8.99
CA GLU A 42 -8.85 -2.02 9.59
C GLU A 42 -8.93 -2.76 10.93
N ASN A 43 -8.45 -4.00 10.99
CA ASN A 43 -8.43 -4.79 12.22
C ASN A 43 -7.57 -4.18 13.33
N LYS A 44 -6.51 -3.46 12.97
CA LYS A 44 -5.65 -2.73 13.90
C LYS A 44 -6.15 -1.31 14.20
N ASN A 45 -7.24 -0.89 13.56
CA ASN A 45 -7.79 0.47 13.64
C ASN A 45 -6.74 1.56 13.36
N ILE A 46 -5.93 1.35 12.31
CA ILE A 46 -4.92 2.30 11.86
C ILE A 46 -5.24 2.82 10.46
N GLU A 47 -4.89 4.09 10.23
CA GLU A 47 -5.17 4.76 8.96
C GLU A 47 -4.31 4.22 7.81
N TYR A 48 -3.03 3.93 8.07
CA TYR A 48 -2.14 3.29 7.11
C TYR A 48 -0.96 2.63 7.83
N CYS A 49 -0.29 1.70 7.16
CA CYS A 49 0.77 0.88 7.75
C CYS A 49 1.92 1.68 8.37
N LEU A 50 2.21 2.90 7.90
CA LEU A 50 3.26 3.75 8.49
C LEU A 50 2.93 4.19 9.93
N LYS A 51 1.67 4.11 10.37
CA LYS A 51 1.25 4.34 11.76
C LYS A 51 1.21 3.06 12.61
N CYS A 52 1.62 1.92 12.05
CA CYS A 52 1.67 0.67 12.81
C CYS A 52 2.98 0.58 13.61
N ASP A 53 2.90 0.29 14.90
CA ASP A 53 4.08 0.14 15.77
C ASP A 53 5.02 -0.98 15.31
N ASP A 54 4.48 -2.01 14.64
CA ASP A 54 5.26 -3.12 14.09
C ASP A 54 5.88 -2.81 12.72
N PHE A 55 5.72 -1.60 12.19
CA PHE A 55 6.17 -1.27 10.85
C PHE A 55 7.71 -1.19 10.75
N PRO A 56 8.34 -1.80 9.74
CA PRO A 56 7.76 -2.65 8.70
C PRO A 56 7.50 -4.08 9.21
N CYS A 57 6.24 -4.53 9.21
CA CYS A 57 5.88 -5.86 9.69
C CYS A 57 6.11 -6.92 8.59
N LYS A 58 5.94 -8.20 8.92
CA LYS A 58 6.14 -9.33 7.97
C LYS A 58 5.32 -9.17 6.68
N LEU A 59 4.11 -8.61 6.78
CA LEU A 59 3.23 -8.37 5.63
C LEU A 59 3.81 -7.31 4.66
N MET A 60 4.38 -6.22 5.19
CA MET A 60 4.97 -5.14 4.39
C MET A 60 6.38 -5.46 3.88
N ARG A 61 7.15 -6.27 4.62
CA ARG A 61 8.47 -6.76 4.16
C ARG A 61 8.39 -7.62 2.89
N GLY A 62 7.22 -8.19 2.57
CA GLY A 62 6.99 -8.93 1.32
C GLY A 62 6.86 -8.02 0.09
N LEU A 63 6.14 -6.90 0.22
CA LEU A 63 5.93 -5.94 -0.88
C LEU A 63 7.23 -5.25 -1.31
N SER A 64 8.08 -4.91 -0.35
CA SER A 64 9.38 -4.31 -0.63
C SER A 64 10.26 -5.24 -1.47
N ARG A 65 10.14 -6.57 -1.40
CA ARG A 65 10.92 -7.46 -2.27
C ARG A 65 10.60 -7.31 -3.76
N ALA A 66 9.37 -6.96 -4.13
CA ALA A 66 8.98 -6.79 -5.53
C ALA A 66 9.48 -5.45 -6.12
N TYR A 67 9.62 -4.42 -5.29
CA TYR A 67 9.98 -3.06 -5.73
C TYR A 67 11.39 -2.60 -5.30
N CYS A 68 12.05 -3.30 -4.38
CA CYS A 68 13.35 -2.93 -3.87
C CYS A 68 14.46 -3.51 -4.75
N PRO A 69 15.29 -2.67 -5.39
CA PRO A 69 16.41 -3.12 -6.22
C PRO A 69 17.47 -3.92 -5.47
N VAL A 70 17.50 -3.84 -4.13
CA VAL A 70 18.41 -4.62 -3.29
C VAL A 70 17.96 -6.09 -3.20
N PHE A 71 16.65 -6.35 -3.35
CA PHE A 71 16.07 -7.69 -3.24
C PHE A 71 15.63 -8.29 -4.57
N THR A 72 15.37 -7.46 -5.58
CA THR A 72 15.26 -7.94 -6.97
C THR A 72 16.66 -8.03 -7.54
N SER A 73 17.04 -9.14 -8.16
CA SER A 73 18.33 -9.30 -8.86
C SER A 73 18.44 -8.42 -10.13
N ILE A 74 17.71 -7.30 -10.17
CA ILE A 74 17.67 -6.35 -11.26
C ILE A 74 18.91 -5.48 -11.10
N LYS A 75 19.89 -5.67 -11.99
CA LYS A 75 20.97 -4.70 -12.17
C LYS A 75 20.35 -3.40 -12.66
N LEU A 76 20.20 -2.41 -11.79
CA LEU A 76 19.91 -1.05 -12.21
C LEU A 76 21.18 -0.49 -12.86
N ASN A 77 21.16 -0.37 -14.18
CA ASN A 77 22.14 0.44 -14.90
C ASN A 77 21.74 1.90 -14.70
N LEU A 78 22.24 2.50 -13.62
CA LEU A 78 22.20 3.94 -13.39
C LEU A 78 23.30 4.64 -14.20
#